data_AF-U1X2K9-F1
#
_entry.id   AF-U1X2K9-F1
#
_cell.length_a   1.000
_cell.length_b   1.000
_cell.length_c   1.000
_cell.angle_alpha   90.00
_cell.angle_beta   90.00
_cell.angle_gamma   90.00
#
_symmetry.space_group_name_H-M   'P 1'
#
loop_
_entity.id
_entity.type
_entity.pdbx_description
1 polymer ?
#
loop_
_entity_poly.entity_id
_entity_poly.type
_entity_poly.pdbx_seq_one_letter_code
_entity_poly.pdbx_strand_id
1 'polypeptide(L)'
;MKEKEKEQAEISYSKSMQALHREQKRLSELVKNKQQVEERMVRKEENISLAELKTNYEYVGHLQRMIVQVNETKVQAEKDVETKQGILSERAMEQKIWEKLKEHSFNKYKERMLQIEQKELDEIAVARYYRQRVKPH
;
A
#
# COMPACT_ATOMS: atom_id res chain seq x y z
N MET A 1 -6.35 15.25 6.52
CA MET A 1 -5.04 15.33 5.82
C MET A 1 -4.33 13.99 5.90
N LYS A 2 -3.91 13.51 7.09
CA LYS A 2 -3.20 12.23 7.25
C LYS A 2 -3.93 11.00 6.72
N GLU A 3 -5.25 10.90 6.94
CA GLU A 3 -6.08 9.83 6.37
C GLU A 3 -6.08 9.84 4.82
N LYS A 4 -6.24 11.02 4.20
CA LYS A 4 -6.18 11.18 2.74
C LYS A 4 -4.79 10.85 2.18
N GLU A 5 -3.72 11.18 2.90
CA GLU A 5 -2.34 10.86 2.50
C GLU A 5 -2.11 9.34 2.52
N LYS A 6 -2.64 8.62 3.52
CA LYS A 6 -2.62 7.15 3.54
C LYS A 6 -3.41 6.57 2.37
N GLU A 7 -4.63 7.04 2.14
CA GLU A 7 -5.48 6.56 1.05
C GLU A 7 -4.79 6.73 -0.32
N GLN A 8 -4.16 7.89 -0.55
CA GLN A 8 -3.39 8.13 -1.77
C GLN A 8 -2.18 7.17 -1.90
N ALA A 9 -1.52 6.84 -0.79
CA ALA A 9 -0.45 5.85 -0.77
C ALA A 9 -0.96 4.43 -1.07
N GLU A 10 -2.13 4.05 -0.55
CA GLU A 10 -2.79 2.76 -0.83
C GLU A 10 -3.14 2.62 -2.32
N ILE A 11 -3.71 3.66 -2.92
CA ILE A 11 -4.02 3.68 -4.35
C ILE A 11 -2.73 3.53 -5.17
N SER A 12 -1.66 4.24 -4.78
CA SER A 12 -0.38 4.20 -5.49
C SER A 12 0.27 2.81 -5.39
N TYR A 13 0.25 2.21 -4.20
CA TYR A 13 0.71 0.85 -3.97
C TYR A 13 -0.08 -0.18 -4.80
N SER A 14 -1.42 -0.10 -4.79
CA SER A 14 -2.28 -0.97 -5.59
C SER A 14 -1.97 -0.88 -7.09
N LYS A 15 -1.75 0.34 -7.61
CA LYS A 15 -1.34 0.54 -9.01
C LYS A 15 0.01 -0.11 -9.33
N SER A 16 1.00 0.02 -8.44
CA SER A 16 2.31 -0.61 -8.62
C SER A 16 2.21 -2.15 -8.63
N MET A 17 1.38 -2.73 -7.76
CA MET A 17 1.11 -4.17 -7.73
C MET A 17 0.45 -4.67 -9.01
N GLN A 18 -0.51 -3.92 -9.55
CA GLN A 18 -1.13 -4.24 -10.83
C GLN A 18 -0.11 -4.19 -11.98
N ALA A 19 0.81 -3.23 -11.97
CA ALA A 19 1.87 -3.15 -12.96
C ALA A 19 2.80 -4.37 -12.90
N LEU A 20 3.27 -4.73 -11.70
CA LEU A 20 4.08 -5.93 -11.49
C LEU A 20 3.36 -7.19 -11.98
N HIS A 21 2.07 -7.34 -11.65
CA HIS A 21 1.30 -8.50 -12.08
C HIS A 21 1.18 -8.61 -13.61
N ARG A 22 1.05 -7.47 -14.31
CA ARG A 22 1.03 -7.44 -15.79
C ARG A 22 2.36 -7.92 -16.38
N GLU A 23 3.49 -7.45 -15.84
CA GLU A 23 4.82 -7.87 -16.29
C GLU A 23 5.06 -9.38 -16.02
N GLN A 24 4.68 -9.87 -14.84
CA GLN A 24 4.77 -11.29 -14.51
C GLN A 24 3.92 -12.17 -15.43
N LYS A 25 2.69 -11.75 -15.74
CA LYS A 25 1.81 -12.45 -16.67
C LYS A 25 2.43 -12.49 -18.08
N ARG A 26 2.90 -11.34 -18.57
CA ARG A 26 3.58 -11.23 -19.88
C ARG A 26 4.80 -12.13 -19.95
N LEU A 27 5.62 -12.18 -18.91
CA LEU A 27 6.79 -13.05 -18.83
C LEU A 27 6.38 -14.53 -18.92
N SER A 28 5.39 -14.94 -18.13
CA SER A 28 4.86 -16.31 -18.13
C SER A 28 4.35 -16.73 -19.51
N GLU A 29 3.60 -15.85 -20.19
CA GLU A 29 3.10 -16.10 -21.54
C GLU A 29 4.24 -16.26 -22.55
N LEU A 30 5.29 -15.43 -22.48
CA LEU A 30 6.43 -15.52 -23.39
C LEU A 30 7.25 -16.79 -23.16
N VAL A 31 7.51 -17.16 -21.92
CA VAL A 31 8.22 -18.41 -21.57
C VAL A 31 7.43 -19.62 -22.07
N LYS A 32 6.11 -19.62 -21.83
CA LYS A 32 5.22 -20.69 -22.32
C LYS A 32 5.23 -20.78 -23.85
N ASN A 33 5.14 -19.65 -24.55
CA ASN A 33 5.15 -19.63 -26.00
C ASN A 33 6.49 -20.15 -26.55
N LYS A 34 7.61 -19.71 -25.97
CA LYS A 34 8.95 -20.20 -26.33
C LYS A 34 9.03 -21.72 -26.19
N GLN A 35 8.62 -22.25 -25.03
CA GLN A 35 8.63 -23.69 -24.77
C GLN A 35 7.77 -24.46 -25.78
N GLN A 36 6.59 -23.95 -26.12
CA GLN A 36 5.71 -24.57 -27.12
C GLN A 36 6.33 -24.62 -28.52
N VAL A 37 7.08 -23.58 -28.92
CA VAL A 37 7.79 -23.55 -30.21
C VAL A 37 8.92 -24.58 -30.20
N GLU A 38 9.74 -24.60 -29.15
CA GLU A 38 10.84 -25.55 -29.00
C GLU A 38 10.34 -27.00 -29.01
N GLU A 39 9.27 -27.31 -28.28
CA GLU A 39 8.63 -28.64 -28.28
C GLU A 39 8.11 -29.04 -29.66
N ARG A 40 7.54 -28.10 -30.43
CA ARG A 40 7.09 -28.35 -31.81
C ARG A 40 8.25 -28.62 -32.76
N MET A 41 9.39 -27.95 -32.57
CA MET A 41 10.59 -28.19 -33.37
C MET A 41 11.13 -29.60 -33.14
N VAL A 42 11.27 -30.01 -31.88
CA VAL A 42 11.73 -31.37 -31.52
C VAL A 42 10.82 -32.45 -32.09
N ARG A 43 9.49 -32.25 -32.04
CA ARG A 43 8.51 -33.23 -32.57
C ARG A 43 8.52 -33.36 -34.10
N LYS A 44 9.07 -32.39 -34.83
CA LYS A 44 9.04 -32.34 -36.31
C LYS A 44 10.36 -32.73 -36.98
N GLU A 45 11.33 -33.23 -36.23
CA GLU A 45 12.71 -33.46 -36.69
C GLU A 45 12.83 -34.28 -37.99
N GLU A 46 11.91 -35.20 -38.28
CA GLU A 46 12.01 -36.08 -39.45
C GLU A 46 11.56 -35.45 -40.78
N ASN A 47 10.83 -34.32 -40.79
CA ASN A 47 10.22 -33.76 -42.01
C ASN A 47 10.23 -32.22 -42.10
N ILE A 48 11.12 -31.54 -41.36
CA ILE A 48 11.18 -30.07 -41.38
C ILE A 48 12.09 -29.58 -42.51
N SER A 49 11.65 -28.56 -43.26
CA SER A 49 12.52 -27.92 -44.24
C SER A 49 13.57 -27.03 -43.55
N LEU A 50 14.72 -26.84 -44.19
CA LEU A 50 15.76 -25.93 -43.69
C LEU A 50 15.24 -24.49 -43.50
N ALA A 51 14.34 -24.04 -44.36
CA ALA A 51 13.73 -22.71 -44.29
C ALA A 51 12.83 -22.56 -43.05
N GLU A 52 11.99 -23.56 -42.76
CA GLU A 52 11.17 -23.58 -41.54
C GLU A 52 12.04 -23.66 -40.28
N LEU A 53 13.09 -24.47 -40.31
CA LEU A 53 14.02 -24.59 -39.19
C LEU A 53 14.66 -23.23 -38.87
N LYS A 54 15.18 -22.53 -39.88
CA LYS A 54 15.76 -21.19 -39.74
C LYS A 54 14.74 -20.20 -39.16
N THR A 55 13.53 -20.18 -39.71
CA THR A 55 12.44 -19.29 -39.25
C THR A 55 12.09 -19.54 -37.78
N ASN A 56 12.02 -20.80 -37.36
CA ASN A 56 11.74 -21.15 -35.97
C ASN A 56 12.86 -20.70 -35.03
N TYR A 57 14.13 -20.88 -35.40
CA TYR A 57 15.26 -20.39 -34.61
C TYR A 57 15.28 -18.85 -34.48
N GLU A 58 14.99 -18.13 -35.58
CA GLU A 58 14.88 -16.67 -35.54
C GLU A 58 13.74 -16.21 -34.61
N TYR A 59 12.60 -16.90 -34.66
CA TYR A 59 11.46 -16.63 -33.78
C TYR A 59 11.77 -16.91 -32.31
N VAL A 60 12.40 -18.05 -31.98
CA VAL A 60 12.86 -18.36 -30.62
C VAL A 60 13.85 -17.30 -30.14
N GLY A 61 14.79 -16.87 -31.00
CA GLY A 61 15.72 -15.78 -30.69
C GLY A 61 15.01 -14.46 -30.40
N HIS A 62 13.93 -14.15 -31.13
CA HIS A 62 13.09 -12.98 -30.84
C HIS A 62 12.38 -13.10 -29.49
N LEU A 63 11.77 -14.25 -29.19
CA LEU A 63 11.13 -14.52 -27.89
C LEU A 63 12.14 -14.39 -26.75
N GLN A 64 13.37 -14.90 -26.92
CA GLN A 64 14.44 -14.76 -25.92
C GLN A 64 14.76 -13.29 -25.62
N ARG A 65 14.89 -12.45 -26.64
CA ARG A 65 15.13 -11.01 -26.47
C ARG A 65 13.98 -10.33 -25.73
N MET A 66 12.73 -10.67 -26.07
CA MET A 66 11.57 -10.16 -25.37
C MET A 66 11.52 -10.60 -23.90
N ILE A 67 11.89 -11.85 -23.61
CA ILE A 67 11.95 -12.37 -22.23
C ILE A 67 12.96 -11.60 -21.39
N VAL A 68 14.15 -11.29 -21.95
CA VAL A 68 15.16 -10.47 -21.27
C VAL A 68 14.59 -9.08 -20.96
N GLN A 69 14.01 -8.42 -21.96
CA GLN A 69 13.42 -7.09 -21.79
C GLN A 69 12.29 -7.07 -20.75
N VAL A 70 11.39 -8.06 -20.77
CA VAL A 70 10.29 -8.14 -19.80
C VAL A 70 10.79 -8.48 -18.40
N ASN A 71 11.88 -9.23 -18.26
CA ASN A 71 12.50 -9.44 -16.96
C ASN A 71 13.07 -8.12 -16.38
N GLU A 72 13.70 -7.29 -17.20
CA GLU A 72 14.19 -5.98 -16.77
C GLU A 72 13.04 -5.07 -16.30
N THR A 73 11.94 -5.00 -17.07
CA THR A 73 10.76 -4.22 -16.68
C THR A 73 10.07 -4.78 -15.44
N LYS A 74 10.00 -6.11 -15.29
CA LYS A 74 9.51 -6.77 -14.08
C LYS A 74 10.35 -6.39 -12.85
N VAL A 75 11.68 -6.44 -12.93
CA VAL A 75 12.56 -6.03 -11.83
C VAL A 75 12.34 -4.56 -11.46
N GLN A 76 12.14 -3.68 -12.45
CA GLN A 76 11.82 -2.29 -12.18
C GLN A 76 10.45 -2.12 -11.50
N ALA A 77 9.45 -2.92 -11.88
CA ALA A 77 8.14 -2.94 -11.23
C ALA A 77 8.22 -3.48 -9.79
N GLU A 78 9.06 -4.48 -9.52
CA GLU A 78 9.31 -5.01 -8.16
C GLU A 78 9.88 -3.91 -7.24
N LYS A 79 10.86 -3.15 -7.73
CA LYS A 79 11.43 -2.00 -6.99
C LYS A 79 10.41 -0.90 -6.73
N ASP A 80 9.53 -0.61 -7.70
CA ASP A 80 8.47 0.39 -7.50
C ASP A 80 7.48 -0.07 -6.43
N VAL A 81 7.05 -1.34 -6.48
CA VAL A 81 6.19 -1.94 -5.44
C VAL A 81 6.80 -1.80 -4.05
N GLU A 82 8.08 -2.17 -3.89
CA GLU A 82 8.80 -2.05 -2.62
C GLU A 82 8.83 -0.60 -2.12
N THR A 83 9.11 0.33 -3.03
CA THR A 83 9.11 1.77 -2.72
C THR A 83 7.73 2.26 -2.27
N LYS A 84 6.67 1.91 -3.00
CA LYS A 84 5.29 2.32 -2.64
C LYS A 84 4.82 1.65 -1.34
N GLN A 85 5.24 0.42 -1.07
CA GLN A 85 4.96 -0.27 0.18
C GLN A 85 5.59 0.45 1.37
N GLY A 86 6.84 0.89 1.23
CA GLY A 86 7.54 1.69 2.25
C GLY A 86 6.79 2.99 2.57
N ILE A 87 6.42 3.75 1.53
CA ILE A 87 5.65 5.01 1.67
C ILE A 87 4.30 4.74 2.36
N LEU A 88 3.58 3.69 1.96
CA LEU A 88 2.30 3.35 2.59
C LEU A 88 2.47 3.04 4.08
N SER A 89 3.51 2.28 4.45
CA SER A 89 3.80 1.94 5.83
C SER A 89 4.10 3.17 6.69
N GLU A 90 4.90 4.10 6.16
CA GLU A 90 5.18 5.39 6.79
C GLU A 90 3.90 6.21 7.01
N ARG A 91 3.07 6.37 5.97
CA ARG A 91 1.82 7.14 6.06
C ARG A 91 0.80 6.52 7.03
N ALA A 92 0.72 5.20 7.07
CA ALA A 92 -0.12 4.48 8.03
C ALA A 92 0.38 4.70 9.48
N MET A 93 1.69 4.72 9.70
CA MET A 93 2.27 5.01 11.01
C MET A 93 1.99 6.46 11.43
N GLU A 94 2.22 7.43 10.54
CA GLU A 94 1.93 8.85 10.80
C GLU A 94 0.47 9.07 11.18
N GLN A 95 -0.47 8.45 10.45
CA GLN A 95 -1.89 8.54 10.76
C GLN A 95 -2.19 8.01 12.16
N LYS A 96 -1.65 6.84 12.52
CA LYS A 96 -1.87 6.25 13.85
C LYS A 96 -1.31 7.13 14.98
N ILE A 97 -0.16 7.75 14.76
CA ILE A 97 0.41 8.71 15.72
C ILE A 97 -0.51 9.93 15.85
N TRP A 98 -0.99 10.46 14.73
CA TRP A 98 -1.90 11.59 14.71
C TRP A 98 -3.21 11.33 15.46
N GLU A 99 -3.82 10.15 15.25
CA GLU A 99 -5.03 9.72 15.96
C GLU A 99 -4.81 9.67 17.47
N LYS A 100 -3.69 9.08 17.92
CA LYS A 100 -3.32 9.04 19.34
C LYS A 100 -3.13 10.42 19.95
N LEU A 101 -2.45 11.33 19.23
CA LEU A 101 -2.25 12.71 19.69
C LEU A 101 -3.58 13.47 19.80
N LYS A 102 -4.49 13.25 18.85
CA LYS A 102 -5.84 13.83 18.87
C LYS A 102 -6.64 13.31 20.06
N GLU A 103 -6.62 11.99 20.30
CA GLU A 103 -7.29 11.35 21.43
C GLU A 103 -6.74 11.88 22.77
N HIS A 104 -5.41 11.94 22.92
CA HIS A 104 -4.78 12.47 24.12
C HIS A 104 -5.15 13.93 24.39
N SER A 105 -5.17 14.76 23.34
CA SER A 105 -5.56 16.16 23.46
C SER A 105 -7.03 16.31 23.85
N PHE A 106 -7.90 15.45 23.32
CA PHE A 106 -9.31 15.41 23.68
C PHE A 106 -9.53 14.99 25.14
N ASN A 107 -8.81 13.97 25.61
CA ASN A 107 -8.89 13.52 26.99
C ASN A 107 -8.42 14.62 27.96
N LYS A 108 -7.30 15.29 27.67
CA LYS A 108 -6.84 16.45 28.46
C LYS A 108 -7.85 17.60 28.49
N TYR A 109 -8.52 17.87 27.38
CA TYR A 109 -9.58 18.87 27.32
C TYR A 109 -10.74 18.47 28.23
N LYS A 110 -11.19 17.21 28.17
CA LYS A 110 -12.27 16.69 29.00
C LYS A 110 -11.93 16.75 30.49
N GLU A 111 -10.71 16.35 30.88
CA GLU A 111 -10.22 16.47 32.25
C GLU A 111 -10.24 17.92 32.75
N ARG A 112 -9.81 18.87 31.92
CA ARG A 112 -9.85 20.30 32.24
C ARG A 112 -11.28 20.78 32.45
N MET A 113 -12.22 20.39 31.58
CA MET A 113 -13.63 20.77 31.72
C MET A 113 -14.23 20.22 33.01
N LEU A 114 -13.94 18.96 33.36
CA LEU A 114 -14.38 18.37 34.62
C LEU A 114 -13.80 19.11 35.85
N GLN A 115 -12.53 19.52 35.78
CA GLN A 115 -11.92 20.33 36.86
C GLN A 115 -12.56 21.70 37.00
N ILE A 116 -12.98 22.33 35.90
CA ILE A 116 -13.70 23.61 35.93
C ILE A 116 -15.08 23.42 36.56
N GLU A 117 -15.83 22.42 36.09
CA GLU A 117 -17.16 22.09 36.63
C GLU A 117 -17.11 21.78 38.13
N GLN A 118 -16.12 21.00 38.57
CA GLN A 118 -15.94 20.70 39.99
C GLN A 118 -15.68 21.97 40.82
N LYS A 119 -14.84 22.88 40.32
CA LYS A 119 -14.59 24.17 41.01
C LYS A 119 -15.86 25.01 41.13
N GLU A 120 -16.67 25.09 40.07
CA GLU A 120 -17.94 25.81 40.09
C GLU A 120 -18.92 25.20 41.11
N LEU A 121 -19.00 23.87 41.18
CA LEU A 121 -19.83 23.17 42.17
C LEU A 121 -19.35 23.43 43.61
N ASP A 122 -18.03 23.40 43.83
CA ASP A 122 -17.45 23.68 45.14
C ASP A 122 -17.74 25.13 45.58
N GLU A 123 -17.61 26.10 44.67
CA GLU A 123 -17.96 27.51 44.93
C GLU A 123 -19.44 27.67 45.31
N ILE A 124 -20.36 27.01 44.60
CA ILE A 124 -21.79 27.00 44.92
C ILE A 124 -22.04 26.37 46.30
N ALA A 125 -21.37 25.26 46.61
CA ALA A 125 -21.52 24.59 47.90
C ALA A 125 -21.05 25.47 49.06
N VAL A 126 -19.90 26.13 48.91
CA VAL A 126 -19.35 27.09 49.88
C VAL A 126 -20.32 28.27 50.07
N ALA A 127 -20.80 28.88 48.99
CA ALA A 127 -21.75 30.00 49.06
C ALA A 127 -23.06 29.60 49.77
N ARG A 128 -23.59 28.41 49.50
CA ARG A 128 -24.78 27.87 50.19
C ARG A 128 -24.52 27.66 51.68
N TYR A 129 -23.39 27.07 52.04
CA TYR A 129 -23.00 26.84 53.42
C TYR A 129 -22.92 28.14 54.23
N TYR A 130 -22.25 29.18 53.70
CA TYR A 130 -22.19 30.48 54.34
C TYR A 130 -23.57 31.13 54.47
N ARG A 131 -24.41 31.07 53.42
CA ARG A 131 -25.78 31.61 53.47
C ARG A 131 -26.64 30.95 54.53
N GLN A 132 -26.46 29.66 54.79
CA GLN A 132 -27.17 28.95 55.86
C GLN A 132 -26.70 29.36 57.26
N ARG A 133 -25.42 29.72 57.42
CA ARG A 133 -24.86 30.17 58.72
C ARG A 133 -25.12 31.66 59.02
N VAL A 134 -25.33 32.48 57.99
CA VAL A 134 -25.55 33.94 58.10
C VAL A 134 -27.05 34.30 58.14
N LYS A 135 -27.97 33.33 58.18
CA LYS A 135 -29.35 33.57 58.64
C LYS A 135 -29.41 33.37 60.17
N PRO A 136 -29.23 34.41 61.00
CA PRO A 136 -29.77 34.37 62.35
C PRO A 136 -31.30 34.41 62.25
N HIS A 137 -31.97 33.79 63.21
CA HIS A 137 -33.39 33.98 63.47
C HIS A 137 -33.74 35.47 63.61
#